data_AF-A0A7S1DJ50-F1
#
_entry.id   AF-A0A7S1DJ50-F1
#
_cell.length_a   1.000
_cell.length_b   1.000
_cell.length_c   1.000
_cell.angle_alpha   90.00
_cell.angle_beta   90.00
_cell.angle_gamma   90.00
#
_symmetry.space_group_name_H-M   'P 1'
#
loop_
_entity.id
_entity.type
_entity.pdbx_description
1 polymer ?
#
loop_
_entity_poly.entity_id
_entity_poly.type
_entity_poly.pdbx_seq_one_letter_code
_entity_poly.pdbx_strand_id
1 'polypeptide(L)'
;ATEGEQAIAATKTRIQYDCIVLSGELPIKSGPKVVEAVREWCGGIPVIGILQAGGHWSESDKEGEEFRAVGVTTLLQKPLPSGALLEAVIQIAPLRPLSNESELSGERERPLKMLIVDDHAANRLLLGKMLSKGTSRSVETSPIGGIA
;
A
#
# COMPACT_ATOMS: atom_id res chain seq x y z
N ALA A 1 22.81 -5.08 -9.99
CA ALA A 1 21.51 -4.41 -9.93
C ALA A 1 20.70 -5.10 -8.85
N THR A 2 20.73 -4.53 -7.65
CA THR A 2 19.96 -5.02 -6.51
C THR A 2 18.50 -4.65 -6.71
N GLU A 3 17.59 -5.51 -6.23
CA GLU A 3 16.14 -5.40 -6.40
C GLU A 3 15.55 -4.03 -5.93
N GLY A 4 16.31 -3.28 -5.10
CA GLY A 4 16.17 -1.85 -4.75
C GLY A 4 16.03 -0.87 -5.92
N GLU A 5 16.92 -1.00 -6.90
CA GLU A 5 16.96 -0.05 -8.01
C GLU A 5 15.74 -0.22 -8.94
N GLN A 6 15.10 -1.39 -8.93
CA GLN A 6 13.96 -1.70 -9.80
C GLN A 6 12.65 -1.09 -9.30
N ALA A 7 12.39 -0.98 -7.99
CA ALA A 7 11.15 -0.34 -7.54
C ALA A 7 11.22 1.20 -7.60
N ILE A 8 12.42 1.79 -7.43
CA ILE A 8 12.67 3.20 -7.74
C ILE A 8 12.59 3.47 -9.25
N ALA A 9 13.14 2.59 -10.08
CA ALA A 9 13.04 2.72 -11.53
C ALA A 9 11.59 2.62 -12.02
N ALA A 10 10.79 1.69 -11.46
CA ALA A 10 9.38 1.50 -11.83
C ALA A 10 8.52 2.74 -11.56
N THR A 11 8.86 3.53 -10.54
CA THR A 11 8.15 4.78 -10.20
C THR A 11 8.67 6.01 -10.93
N LYS A 12 9.94 6.04 -11.31
CA LYS A 12 10.47 7.05 -12.24
C LYS A 12 9.94 6.86 -13.66
N THR A 13 9.38 5.69 -13.99
CA THR A 13 8.80 5.40 -15.31
C THR A 13 7.28 5.44 -15.29
N ARG A 14 6.63 6.61 -15.45
CA ARG A 14 5.22 6.81 -15.92
C ARG A 14 4.07 5.93 -15.35
N ILE A 15 4.31 5.02 -14.41
CA ILE A 15 3.32 4.13 -13.81
C ILE A 15 2.99 4.74 -12.46
N GLN A 16 1.86 5.44 -12.42
CA GLN A 16 1.26 5.87 -11.17
C GLN A 16 0.44 4.70 -10.61
N TYR A 17 0.80 4.26 -9.41
CA TYR A 17 -0.01 3.33 -8.63
C TYR A 17 -1.21 4.08 -8.04
N ASP A 18 -2.36 3.41 -8.00
CA ASP A 18 -3.58 3.94 -7.39
C ASP A 18 -3.56 3.74 -5.85
N CYS A 19 -2.76 2.79 -5.36
CA CYS A 19 -2.60 2.48 -3.94
C CYS A 19 -1.30 1.72 -3.68
N ILE A 20 -0.71 1.91 -2.50
CA ILE A 20 0.39 1.10 -1.97
C ILE A 20 -0.09 0.33 -0.75
N VAL A 21 0.23 -0.95 -0.69
CA VAL A 21 -0.02 -1.82 0.46
C VAL A 21 1.32 -2.15 1.10
N LEU A 22 1.57 -1.58 2.28
CA LEU A 22 2.77 -1.82 3.06
C LEU A 22 2.49 -2.89 4.11
N SER A 23 3.08 -4.06 3.96
CA SER A 23 3.05 -5.15 4.95
C SER A 23 4.49 -5.54 5.26
N GLY A 24 4.81 -5.79 6.51
CA GLY A 24 6.13 -6.24 6.91
C GLY A 24 6.12 -6.50 8.40
N GLU A 25 7.24 -6.95 8.96
CA GLU A 25 7.45 -6.71 10.38
C GLU A 25 7.60 -5.21 10.58
N LEU A 26 6.47 -4.55 10.86
CA LEU A 26 6.42 -3.18 11.32
C LEU A 26 6.25 -3.24 12.84
N PRO A 27 7.35 -3.31 13.63
CA PRO A 27 7.24 -3.00 15.05
C PRO A 27 6.53 -1.67 15.18
N ILE A 28 5.51 -1.58 16.04
CA ILE A 28 4.74 -0.35 16.25
C ILE A 28 5.70 0.85 16.48
N LYS A 29 6.78 0.62 17.24
CA LYS A 29 7.80 1.64 17.56
C LYS A 29 8.65 2.12 16.37
N SER A 30 8.76 1.34 15.29
CA SER A 30 9.57 1.70 14.11
C SER A 30 8.75 1.83 12.83
N GLY A 31 7.50 1.40 12.82
CA GLY A 31 6.60 1.45 11.68
C GLY A 31 6.40 2.86 11.11
N PRO A 32 6.22 3.92 11.93
CA PRO A 32 6.10 5.27 11.40
C PRO A 32 7.27 5.71 10.53
N LYS A 33 8.52 5.36 10.89
CA LYS A 33 9.72 5.68 10.09
C LYS A 33 9.73 5.00 8.72
N VAL A 34 9.21 3.77 8.66
CA VAL A 34 9.09 3.04 7.38
C VAL A 34 8.06 3.74 6.49
N VAL A 35 6.96 4.20 7.08
CA VAL A 35 5.94 4.96 6.35
C VAL A 35 6.49 6.29 5.86
N GLU A 36 7.25 7.04 6.68
CA GLU A 36 7.91 8.28 6.26
C GLU A 36 8.78 8.06 5.02
N ALA A 37 9.63 7.02 5.02
CA ALA A 37 10.48 6.69 3.88
C ALA A 37 9.65 6.33 2.63
N VAL A 38 8.58 5.55 2.78
CA VAL A 38 7.67 5.22 1.66
C VAL A 38 6.94 6.47 1.16
N ARG A 39 6.60 7.41 2.05
CA ARG A 39 5.88 8.65 1.74
C ARG A 39 6.72 9.65 0.97
N GLU A 40 7.98 9.80 1.32
CA GLU A 40 8.95 10.59 0.53
C GLU A 40 8.99 10.13 -0.94
N TRP A 41 8.83 8.82 -1.14
CA TRP A 41 8.88 8.20 -2.46
C TRP A 41 7.53 8.25 -3.20
N CYS A 42 6.42 7.93 -2.54
CA CYS A 42 5.11 7.78 -3.20
C CYS A 42 4.28 9.06 -3.28
N GLY A 43 4.68 10.12 -2.55
CA GLY A 43 3.95 11.37 -2.49
C GLY A 43 2.50 11.17 -2.02
N GLY A 44 1.54 11.65 -2.83
CA GLY A 44 0.11 11.64 -2.51
C GLY A 44 -0.64 10.32 -2.76
N ILE A 45 0.04 9.25 -3.20
CA ILE A 45 -0.63 7.97 -3.47
C ILE A 45 -1.15 7.37 -2.15
N PRO A 46 -2.40 6.92 -2.03
CA PRO A 46 -2.91 6.28 -0.81
C PRO A 46 -2.04 5.10 -0.33
N VAL A 47 -1.80 5.01 0.98
CA VAL A 47 -1.01 3.93 1.61
C VAL A 47 -1.86 3.19 2.64
N ILE A 48 -1.98 1.87 2.48
CA ILE A 48 -2.52 0.94 3.48
C ILE A 48 -1.35 0.36 4.26
N GLY A 49 -1.34 0.54 5.58
CA GLY A 49 -0.39 -0.16 6.46
C GLY A 49 -1.00 -1.43 7.05
N ILE A 50 -0.28 -2.55 7.01
CA ILE A 50 -0.68 -3.81 7.65
C ILE A 50 0.21 -4.08 8.86
N LEU A 51 -0.37 -3.99 10.06
CA LEU A 51 0.30 -4.15 11.34
C LEU A 51 0.30 -5.61 11.81
N GLN A 52 1.39 -6.02 12.46
CA GLN A 52 1.48 -7.30 13.16
C GLN A 52 0.77 -7.22 14.52
N ALA A 53 0.04 -8.28 14.90
CA ALA A 53 -0.61 -8.33 16.21
C ALA A 53 0.41 -8.54 17.34
N GLY A 54 0.42 -7.61 18.29
CA GLY A 54 1.03 -7.77 19.62
C GLY A 54 0.09 -7.39 20.78
N GLY A 55 -1.17 -7.01 20.48
CA GLY A 55 -2.18 -6.55 21.43
C GLY A 55 -3.48 -6.13 20.73
N HIS A 56 -4.47 -5.66 21.49
CA HIS A 56 -5.63 -4.94 20.93
C HIS A 56 -5.16 -3.54 20.52
N TRP A 57 -5.36 -3.20 19.26
CA TRP A 57 -5.09 -1.87 18.72
C TRP A 57 -6.36 -1.36 18.03
N SER A 58 -6.60 -0.06 18.13
CA SER A 58 -7.63 0.69 17.42
C SER A 58 -7.01 1.85 16.66
N GLU A 59 -7.63 2.24 15.54
CA GLU A 59 -7.23 3.42 14.77
C GLU A 59 -7.32 4.71 15.60
N SER A 60 -8.16 4.72 16.62
CA SER A 60 -8.33 5.84 17.56
C SER A 60 -7.35 5.83 18.73
N ASP A 61 -6.51 4.80 18.86
CA ASP A 61 -5.48 4.77 19.89
C ASP A 61 -4.27 5.62 19.48
N LYS A 62 -3.45 6.01 20.45
CA LYS A 62 -2.27 6.86 20.25
C LYS A 62 -1.34 6.32 19.16
N GLU A 63 -1.14 5.02 19.13
CA GLU A 63 -0.35 4.34 18.10
C GLU A 63 -0.94 4.53 16.70
N GLY A 64 -2.27 4.50 16.56
CA GLY A 64 -2.95 4.76 15.29
C GLY A 64 -2.82 6.21 14.83
N GLU A 65 -2.82 7.16 15.76
CA GLU A 65 -2.54 8.57 15.48
C GLU A 65 -1.12 8.79 14.95
N GLU A 66 -0.11 8.09 15.50
CA GLU A 66 1.28 8.18 15.04
C GLU A 66 1.43 7.75 13.57
N PHE A 67 0.79 6.64 13.17
CA PHE A 67 0.80 6.19 11.78
C PHE A 67 0.03 7.13 10.83
N ARG A 68 -1.07 7.74 11.28
CA ARG A 68 -1.80 8.75 10.49
C ARG A 68 -1.00 10.05 10.34
N ALA A 69 -0.27 10.46 11.38
CA ALA A 69 0.57 11.66 11.36
C ALA A 69 1.69 11.58 10.33
N VAL A 70 2.25 10.39 10.11
CA VAL A 70 3.25 10.13 9.05
C VAL A 70 2.62 9.82 7.70
N GLY A 71 1.29 9.86 7.59
CA GLY A 71 0.57 9.84 6.33
C GLY A 71 -0.01 8.48 5.92
N VAL A 72 -0.14 7.47 6.78
CA VAL A 72 -0.92 6.28 6.40
C VAL A 72 -2.39 6.67 6.14
N THR A 73 -2.97 6.16 5.05
CA THR A 73 -4.38 6.42 4.71
C THR A 73 -5.34 5.55 5.51
N THR A 74 -4.99 4.28 5.70
CA THR A 74 -5.75 3.35 6.57
C THR A 74 -4.85 2.21 7.06
N LEU A 75 -5.20 1.63 8.19
CA LEU A 75 -4.43 0.57 8.85
C LEU A 75 -5.27 -0.70 8.99
N LEU A 76 -4.63 -1.84 8.77
CA LEU A 76 -5.21 -3.16 8.96
C LEU A 76 -4.35 -3.95 9.93
N GLN A 77 -4.98 -4.80 10.74
CA GLN A 77 -4.27 -5.64 11.71
C GLN A 77 -4.31 -7.10 11.27
N LYS A 78 -3.19 -7.82 11.43
CA LYS A 78 -3.15 -9.29 11.30
C LYS A 78 -3.76 -9.96 12.55
N PRO A 79 -4.49 -11.09 12.46
CA PRO A 79 -4.80 -11.83 11.24
C PRO A 79 -5.78 -11.06 10.34
N LEU A 80 -5.47 -11.00 9.05
CA LEU A 80 -6.24 -10.23 8.07
C LEU A 80 -7.42 -11.05 7.56
N PRO A 81 -8.68 -10.66 7.82
CA PRO A 81 -9.85 -11.36 7.31
C PRO A 81 -9.87 -11.38 5.78
N SER A 82 -10.49 -12.39 5.17
CA SER A 82 -10.43 -12.65 3.72
C SER A 82 -10.98 -11.52 2.81
N GLY A 83 -11.72 -10.55 3.37
CA GLY A 83 -12.25 -9.38 2.65
C GLY A 83 -11.68 -8.02 3.09
N ALA A 84 -11.04 -7.92 4.26
CA ALA A 84 -10.70 -6.62 4.85
C ALA A 84 -9.73 -5.79 4.00
N LEU A 85 -8.75 -6.44 3.38
CA LEU A 85 -7.81 -5.77 2.47
C LEU A 85 -8.51 -5.24 1.22
N LEU A 86 -9.44 -6.02 0.69
CA LEU A 86 -10.19 -5.63 -0.50
C LEU A 86 -11.12 -4.45 -0.20
N GLU A 87 -11.81 -4.49 0.93
CA GLU A 87 -12.67 -3.41 1.41
C GLU A 87 -11.86 -2.11 1.60
N ALA A 88 -10.70 -2.19 2.24
CA ALA A 88 -9.81 -1.05 2.41
C ALA A 88 -9.39 -0.44 1.07
N VAL A 89 -8.98 -1.27 0.09
CA VAL A 89 -8.63 -0.80 -1.26
C VAL A 89 -9.82 -0.11 -1.94
N ILE A 90 -11.03 -0.68 -1.84
CA ILE A 90 -12.24 -0.08 -2.44
C ILE A 90 -12.55 1.29 -1.83
N GLN A 91 -12.36 1.45 -0.52
CA GLN A 91 -12.62 2.71 0.19
C GLN A 91 -11.64 3.82 -0.20
N ILE A 92 -10.38 3.49 -0.46
CA ILE A 92 -9.33 4.49 -0.74
C ILE A 92 -9.07 4.70 -2.23
N ALA A 93 -9.48 3.79 -3.12
CA ALA A 93 -9.31 3.94 -4.56
C ALA A 93 -9.87 5.28 -5.13
N PRO A 94 -10.98 5.84 -4.63
CA PRO A 94 -11.47 7.16 -5.04
C PRO A 94 -10.54 8.32 -4.63
N LEU A 95 -9.65 8.12 -3.66
CA LEU A 95 -8.71 9.13 -3.17
C LEU A 95 -7.44 9.22 -4.03
N ARG A 96 -7.38 8.47 -5.15
CA ARG A 96 -6.24 8.52 -6.06
C ARG A 96 -6.01 9.97 -6.54
N PRO A 97 -4.76 10.41 -6.65
CA PRO A 97 -4.47 11.69 -7.29
C PRO A 97 -5.00 11.65 -8.73
N LEU A 98 -5.95 12.53 -9.07
CA LEU A 98 -6.37 12.74 -10.46
C LEU A 98 -5.19 13.37 -11.20
N SER A 99 -4.35 12.53 -11.77
CA SER A 99 -3.11 12.97 -12.39
C SER A 99 -3.29 13.42 -13.84
N ASN A 100 -4.38 13.02 -14.51
CA ASN A 100 -4.59 13.28 -15.93
C ASN A 100 -6.02 13.74 -16.24
N GLU A 101 -6.15 14.77 -17.07
CA GLU A 101 -7.42 15.32 -17.60
C GLU A 101 -8.26 14.24 -18.34
N SER A 102 -7.61 13.20 -18.88
CA SER A 102 -8.26 12.07 -19.55
C SER A 102 -9.18 11.26 -18.63
N GLU A 103 -8.96 11.27 -17.31
CA GLU A 103 -9.80 10.54 -16.34
C GLU A 103 -11.15 11.22 -16.07
N LEU A 104 -11.30 12.50 -16.42
CA LEU A 104 -12.60 13.20 -16.34
C LEU A 104 -13.58 12.78 -17.45
N SER A 105 -13.08 12.11 -18.50
CA SER A 105 -13.83 11.80 -19.73
C SER A 105 -14.74 10.56 -19.64
N GLY A 106 -14.84 9.91 -18.47
CA GLY A 106 -15.71 8.74 -18.30
C GLY A 106 -15.22 7.47 -19.00
N GLU A 107 -13.92 7.37 -19.30
CA GLU A 107 -13.35 6.16 -19.90
C GLU A 107 -13.33 5.00 -18.89
N ARG A 108 -14.14 3.99 -19.22
CA ARG A 108 -14.19 2.61 -18.71
C ARG A 108 -13.11 2.24 -17.69
N GLU A 109 -13.59 1.87 -16.49
CA GLU A 109 -12.93 1.13 -15.39
C GLU A 109 -11.56 0.52 -15.73
N ARG A 110 -10.51 1.36 -15.81
CA ARG A 110 -9.13 0.85 -15.92
C ARG A 110 -8.81 0.04 -14.66
N PRO A 111 -8.06 -1.06 -14.77
CA PRO A 111 -7.72 -1.86 -13.61
C PRO A 111 -6.95 -1.04 -12.59
N LEU A 112 -7.30 -1.17 -11.30
CA LEU A 112 -6.57 -0.53 -10.20
C LEU A 112 -5.15 -1.11 -10.16
N LYS A 113 -4.14 -0.24 -10.25
CA LYS A 113 -2.73 -0.59 -10.15
C LYS A 113 -2.28 -0.44 -8.71
N MET A 114 -1.87 -1.55 -8.10
CA MET A 114 -1.45 -1.58 -6.70
C MET A 114 -0.01 -2.06 -6.60
N LEU A 115 0.75 -1.45 -5.70
CA LEU A 115 2.05 -1.98 -5.29
C LEU A 115 1.96 -2.58 -3.88
N ILE A 116 2.35 -3.83 -3.74
CA ILE A 116 2.56 -4.46 -2.43
C ILE A 116 4.04 -4.35 -2.08
N VAL A 117 4.31 -3.79 -0.92
CA VAL A 117 5.64 -3.68 -0.34
C VAL A 117 5.72 -4.60 0.88
N ASP A 118 6.50 -5.68 0.79
CA ASP A 118 6.74 -6.59 1.93
C ASP A 118 8.08 -7.32 1.80
N ASP A 119 8.86 -7.39 2.86
CA ASP A 119 10.17 -8.05 2.88
C ASP A 119 10.06 -9.58 2.77
N HIS A 120 8.95 -10.17 3.20
CA HIS A 120 8.68 -11.60 3.13
C HIS A 120 7.92 -11.98 1.85
N ALA A 121 8.57 -12.79 1.00
CA ALA A 121 8.00 -13.24 -0.28
C ALA A 121 6.65 -13.96 -0.15
N ALA A 122 6.45 -14.72 0.93
CA ALA A 122 5.19 -15.40 1.21
C ALA A 122 4.03 -14.41 1.45
N ASN A 123 4.28 -13.31 2.15
CA ASN A 123 3.28 -12.26 2.37
C ASN A 123 2.97 -11.53 1.06
N ARG A 124 4.00 -11.17 0.27
CA ARG A 124 3.80 -10.56 -1.07
C ARG A 124 2.89 -11.41 -1.93
N LEU A 125 3.14 -12.72 -1.98
CA LEU A 125 2.34 -13.67 -2.74
C LEU A 125 0.90 -13.78 -2.21
N LEU A 126 0.73 -13.86 -0.88
CA LEU A 126 -0.59 -13.98 -0.26
C LEU A 126 -1.44 -12.73 -0.51
N LEU A 127 -0.90 -11.55 -0.21
CA LEU A 127 -1.57 -10.27 -0.42
C LEU A 127 -1.88 -10.06 -1.91
N GLY A 128 -0.95 -10.45 -2.79
CA GLY A 128 -1.16 -10.45 -4.23
C GLY A 128 -2.37 -11.28 -4.64
N LYS A 129 -2.48 -12.51 -4.13
CA LYS A 129 -3.62 -13.39 -4.37
C LYS A 129 -4.93 -12.86 -3.78
N MET A 130 -4.89 -12.15 -2.65
CA MET A 130 -6.08 -11.54 -2.06
C MET A 130 -6.62 -10.41 -2.93
N LEU A 131 -5.72 -9.59 -3.47
CA LEU A 131 -6.05 -8.41 -4.28
C LEU A 131 -6.34 -8.73 -5.75
N SER A 132 -5.74 -9.79 -6.30
CA SER A 132 -5.97 -10.24 -7.67
C SER A 132 -7.30 -11.00 -7.85
N LYS A 133 -8.00 -11.34 -6.76
CA LYS A 133 -9.32 -11.96 -6.82
C LYS A 133 -10.37 -10.90 -7.15
N GLY A 134 -11.11 -11.09 -8.24
CA GLY A 134 -12.11 -10.15 -8.75
C GLY A 134 -11.57 -9.30 -9.90
N THR A 135 -12.40 -9.08 -10.92
CA THR A 135 -12.00 -8.57 -12.24
C THR A 135 -11.65 -7.07 -12.21
N SER A 136 -10.57 -6.71 -12.90
CA SER A 136 -10.01 -5.36 -13.09
C SER A 136 -9.07 -4.82 -11.99
N ARG A 137 -8.04 -5.60 -11.62
CA ARG A 137 -6.95 -5.18 -10.72
C ARG A 137 -5.61 -5.68 -11.25
N SER A 138 -4.59 -4.84 -11.21
CA SER A 138 -3.20 -5.17 -11.52
C SER A 138 -2.38 -4.98 -10.23
N VAL A 139 -1.66 -6.03 -9.83
CA VAL A 139 -0.90 -6.04 -8.59
C VAL A 139 0.56 -6.30 -8.92
N GLU A 140 1.41 -5.38 -8.50
CA GLU A 140 2.85 -5.52 -8.48
C GLU A 140 3.34 -5.74 -7.05
N THR A 141 4.50 -6.37 -6.88
CA THR A 141 5.05 -6.68 -5.56
C THR A 141 6.53 -6.30 -5.51
N SER A 142 6.98 -5.71 -4.40
CA SER A 142 8.36 -5.29 -4.16
C SER A 142 8.79 -5.57 -2.72
N PRO A 143 10.06 -5.91 -2.43
CA PRO A 143 10.59 -5.91 -1.07
C PRO A 143 10.69 -4.49 -0.47
N ILE A 144 10.73 -4.36 0.87
CA ILE A 144 10.92 -3.05 1.55
C ILE A 144 12.26 -2.40 1.16
N GLY A 145 13.35 -3.18 1.11
CA GLY A 145 14.65 -2.72 0.58
C GLY A 145 14.67 -2.49 -0.93
N GLY A 146 13.55 -2.78 -1.60
CA GLY A 146 13.24 -2.46 -2.99
C GLY A 146 13.03 -0.96 -3.25
N ILE A 147 12.84 -0.16 -2.20
CA ILE A 147 12.32 1.22 -2.29
C ILE A 147 13.43 2.28 -2.09
N ALA A 148 14.63 1.85 -1.70
CA ALA A 148 15.78 2.71 -1.36
C ALA A 148 16.79 2.87 -2.50
#